data_AF-A0ABD3PCW9-F1
#
_entry.id   AF-A0ABD3PCW9-F1
#
_cell.length_a   1.000
_cell.length_b   1.000
_cell.length_c   1.000
_cell.angle_alpha   90.00
_cell.angle_beta   90.00
_cell.angle_gamma   90.00
#
_symmetry.space_group_name_H-M   'P 1'
#
loop_
_entity.id
_entity.type
_entity.pdbx_description
1 polymer ?
#
loop_
_entity_poly.entity_id
_entity_poly.type
_entity_poly.pdbx_seq_one_letter_code
_entity_poly.pdbx_strand_id
1 'polypeptide(L)'
;MKSKSSQERKGQIDRLKGLLSRDEEDINVDLIPWIQDRLYILYGLEGMDVSELQKSAAEDDVRSDNQVASDTPESKATTNQSESEPRLITAEELAEHITEEKQIWLSILGKVYDVTTGMAYYGPKSGSYRFYAGKDASPCFSSGKNNAEGAAEALEEWEGKKLLAVLEWSEFYEKHETYKYLGLLVGSKYYDEGGNETEVRKIIMGKAEEAKVVAERAKEEKKKARLEKKKKLQEEREKKKKNQA
;
A
#
# COMPACT_ATOMS: atom_id res chain seq x y z
N MET A 1 3.82 -29.09 2.89
CA MET A 1 3.39 -27.92 3.69
C MET A 1 3.83 -26.67 2.95
N LYS A 2 2.93 -25.76 2.57
CA LYS A 2 3.35 -24.48 1.95
C LYS A 2 4.00 -23.64 3.07
N SER A 3 5.18 -23.08 2.81
CA SER A 3 5.87 -22.23 3.80
C SER A 3 4.98 -21.04 4.19
N LYS A 4 5.11 -20.52 5.41
CA LYS A 4 4.35 -19.36 5.92
C LYS A 4 4.36 -18.19 4.92
N SER A 5 5.53 -17.96 4.33
CA SER A 5 5.79 -16.99 3.25
C SER A 5 4.95 -17.23 1.97
N SER A 6 4.60 -18.47 1.62
CA SER A 6 3.73 -18.75 0.46
C SER A 6 2.26 -18.43 0.72
N GLN A 7 1.77 -18.61 1.96
CA GLN A 7 0.41 -18.20 2.32
C GLN A 7 0.28 -16.67 2.46
N GLU A 8 1.31 -16.03 3.01
CA GLU A 8 1.40 -14.57 3.14
C GLU A 8 1.41 -13.89 1.75
N ARG A 9 2.25 -14.36 0.82
CA ARG A 9 2.27 -13.89 -0.58
C ARG A 9 0.91 -14.05 -1.27
N LYS A 10 0.25 -15.20 -1.10
CA LYS A 10 -1.08 -15.42 -1.69
C LYS A 10 -2.11 -14.42 -1.14
N GLY A 11 -2.09 -14.17 0.17
CA GLY A 11 -2.94 -13.17 0.80
C GLY A 11 -2.68 -11.76 0.28
N GLN A 12 -1.41 -11.42 -0.02
CA GLN A 12 -1.06 -10.13 -0.63
C GLN A 12 -1.60 -10.00 -2.05
N ILE A 13 -1.45 -11.04 -2.87
CA ILE A 13 -2.00 -11.11 -4.22
C ILE A 13 -3.53 -10.92 -4.21
N ASP A 14 -4.23 -11.60 -3.31
CA ASP A 14 -5.69 -11.52 -3.21
C ASP A 14 -6.15 -10.11 -2.80
N ARG A 15 -5.42 -9.43 -1.91
CA ARG A 15 -5.69 -8.02 -1.53
C ARG A 15 -5.48 -7.06 -2.70
N LEU A 16 -4.34 -7.15 -3.39
CA LEU A 16 -4.02 -6.29 -4.55
C LEU A 16 -5.01 -6.49 -5.72
N LYS A 17 -5.41 -7.74 -5.98
CA LYS A 17 -6.49 -8.05 -6.93
C LYS A 17 -7.83 -7.49 -6.48
N GLY A 18 -8.12 -7.55 -5.18
CA GLY A 18 -9.31 -6.96 -4.57
C GLY A 18 -9.37 -5.46 -4.83
N LEU A 19 -8.26 -4.74 -4.58
CA LEU A 19 -8.12 -3.32 -4.88
C LEU A 19 -8.40 -3.04 -6.36
N LEU A 20 -7.74 -3.77 -7.28
CA LEU A 20 -7.92 -3.58 -8.73
C LEU A 20 -9.32 -3.97 -9.26
N SER A 21 -10.11 -4.72 -8.49
CA SER A 21 -11.45 -5.16 -8.88
C SER A 21 -12.57 -4.20 -8.47
N ARG A 22 -12.24 -3.08 -7.81
CA ARG A 22 -13.21 -2.03 -7.46
C ARG A 22 -13.49 -1.16 -8.70
N ASP A 23 -14.60 -0.43 -8.66
CA ASP A 23 -14.95 0.51 -9.73
C ASP A 23 -13.84 1.56 -9.86
N GLU A 24 -13.52 1.97 -11.09
CA GLU A 24 -12.36 2.83 -11.41
C GLU A 24 -12.44 4.21 -10.71
N GLU A 25 -13.63 4.61 -10.28
CA GLU A 25 -13.91 5.83 -9.50
C GLU A 25 -13.53 5.72 -8.01
N ASP A 26 -13.33 4.51 -7.49
CA ASP A 26 -13.07 4.24 -6.06
C ASP A 26 -11.58 4.00 -5.75
N ILE A 27 -10.75 3.81 -6.78
CA ILE A 27 -9.33 3.53 -6.67
C ILE A 27 -8.59 4.76 -7.19
N ASN A 28 -7.52 5.18 -6.50
CA ASN A 28 -6.59 6.11 -7.11
C ASN A 28 -5.97 5.45 -8.36
N VAL A 29 -6.41 5.88 -9.54
CA VAL A 29 -5.96 5.35 -10.84
C VAL A 29 -4.46 5.47 -11.03
N ASP A 30 -3.82 6.46 -10.39
CA ASP A 30 -2.36 6.58 -10.44
C ASP A 30 -1.71 5.40 -9.74
N LEU A 31 -2.34 4.73 -8.76
CA LEU A 31 -1.82 3.54 -8.07
C LEU A 31 -1.96 2.24 -8.89
N ILE A 32 -2.75 2.24 -9.97
CA ILE A 32 -3.00 1.03 -10.78
C ILE A 32 -1.70 0.46 -11.38
N PRO A 33 -0.81 1.25 -12.03
CA PRO A 33 0.46 0.76 -12.55
C PRO A 33 1.32 0.09 -11.47
N TRP A 34 1.39 0.66 -10.26
CA TRP A 34 2.10 0.06 -9.15
C TRP A 34 1.46 -1.23 -8.64
N ILE A 35 0.13 -1.28 -8.52
CA ILE A 35 -0.58 -2.51 -8.13
C ILE A 35 -0.26 -3.61 -9.14
N GLN A 36 -0.27 -3.30 -10.43
CA GLN A 36 0.01 -4.23 -11.52
C GLN A 36 1.46 -4.70 -11.53
N ASP A 37 2.42 -3.80 -11.40
CA ASP A 37 3.85 -4.13 -11.37
C ASP A 37 4.21 -4.91 -10.10
N ARG A 38 3.62 -4.56 -8.95
CA ARG A 38 3.78 -5.32 -7.71
C ARG A 38 3.16 -6.72 -7.80
N LEU A 39 1.99 -6.85 -8.43
CA LEU A 39 1.41 -8.15 -8.74
C LEU A 39 2.35 -8.96 -9.64
N TYR A 40 2.95 -8.35 -10.66
CA TYR A 40 3.92 -9.00 -11.55
C TYR A 40 5.13 -9.54 -10.78
N ILE A 41 5.72 -8.73 -9.88
CA ILE A 41 6.84 -9.18 -9.02
C ILE A 41 6.40 -10.35 -8.12
N LEU A 42 5.21 -10.27 -7.52
CA LEU A 42 4.70 -11.33 -6.64
C LEU A 42 4.39 -12.63 -7.39
N TYR A 43 4.00 -12.56 -8.66
CA TYR A 43 3.85 -13.73 -9.54
C TYR A 43 5.19 -14.25 -10.08
N GLY A 44 6.12 -13.36 -10.44
CA GLY A 44 7.45 -13.72 -10.96
C GLY A 44 8.33 -14.48 -9.97
N LEU A 45 8.10 -14.27 -8.66
CA LEU A 45 8.73 -15.04 -7.59
C LEU A 45 8.25 -16.52 -7.51
N GLU A 46 7.29 -16.97 -8.32
CA GLU A 46 6.96 -18.39 -8.50
C GLU A 46 7.88 -19.15 -9.48
N GLY A 47 8.84 -18.46 -10.13
CA GLY A 47 9.90 -19.13 -10.89
C GLY A 47 10.39 -18.36 -12.11
N MET A 48 11.47 -17.60 -11.96
CA MET A 48 12.41 -17.24 -13.03
C MET A 48 13.71 -16.75 -12.40
N ASP A 49 14.84 -17.29 -12.85
CA ASP A 49 16.18 -16.83 -12.48
C ASP A 49 16.38 -15.40 -13.02
N VAL A 50 16.62 -14.43 -12.13
CA VAL A 50 16.66 -12.98 -12.44
C VAL A 50 18.09 -12.54 -12.77
N SER A 51 18.88 -13.40 -13.39
CA SER A 51 20.25 -13.10 -13.81
C SER A 51 20.35 -12.19 -15.05
N GLU A 52 19.22 -11.67 -15.58
CA GLU A 52 19.20 -10.95 -16.86
C GLU A 52 18.44 -9.60 -16.85
N LEU A 53 18.38 -8.90 -15.70
CA LEU A 53 17.94 -7.49 -15.64
C LEU A 53 19.05 -6.51 -15.21
N GLN A 54 20.32 -6.95 -15.23
CA GLN A 54 21.49 -6.10 -14.93
C GLN A 54 22.44 -5.86 -16.12
N LYS A 55 21.98 -6.02 -17.37
CA LYS A 55 22.86 -5.93 -18.56
C LYS A 55 22.58 -4.81 -19.58
N SER A 56 21.91 -3.73 -19.19
CA SER A 56 21.82 -2.56 -20.09
C SER A 56 21.85 -1.24 -19.34
N ALA A 57 23.03 -0.89 -18.80
CA ALA A 57 23.39 0.48 -18.44
C ALA A 57 24.90 0.58 -18.21
N ALA A 58 25.70 0.26 -19.22
CA ALA A 58 27.12 0.62 -19.24
C ALA A 58 27.55 0.76 -20.70
N GLU A 59 27.61 1.99 -21.19
CA GLU A 59 28.66 2.51 -22.09
C GLU A 59 28.46 4.03 -22.27
N ASP A 60 29.59 4.73 -22.42
CA ASP A 60 29.86 6.18 -22.46
C ASP A 60 30.07 6.89 -21.11
N ASP A 61 31.13 7.67 -20.83
CA ASP A 61 32.53 7.77 -21.30
C ASP A 61 33.26 8.76 -20.33
N VAL A 62 34.55 8.51 -20.07
CA VAL A 62 35.66 9.45 -19.71
C VAL A 62 35.63 10.36 -18.45
N ARG A 63 36.37 9.90 -17.42
CA ARG A 63 37.62 10.45 -16.81
C ARG A 63 37.73 11.93 -16.36
N SER A 64 38.02 12.16 -15.06
CA SER A 64 39.24 12.82 -14.56
C SER A 64 39.36 12.81 -13.02
N ASP A 65 40.57 12.54 -12.54
CA ASP A 65 41.08 12.47 -11.16
C ASP A 65 40.80 13.71 -10.27
N ASN A 66 40.64 13.52 -8.95
CA ASN A 66 41.72 13.69 -7.97
C ASN A 66 41.27 13.43 -6.50
N GLN A 67 42.15 12.79 -5.73
CA GLN A 67 42.04 12.46 -4.29
C GLN A 67 42.20 13.70 -3.40
N VAL A 68 41.51 13.77 -2.24
CA VAL A 68 42.08 14.09 -0.90
C VAL A 68 41.15 13.53 0.20
N ALA A 69 41.75 13.03 1.29
CA ALA A 69 41.22 12.26 2.41
C ALA A 69 40.58 13.07 3.56
N SER A 70 40.08 12.32 4.57
CA SER A 70 39.61 12.68 5.93
C SER A 70 38.32 13.53 5.98
N ASP A 71 37.35 13.32 6.87
CA ASP A 71 37.34 12.68 8.20
C ASP A 71 35.91 12.22 8.53
N THR A 72 35.78 11.12 9.28
CA THR A 72 34.51 10.62 9.84
C THR A 72 34.15 11.44 11.09
N PRO A 73 32.86 11.74 11.36
CA PRO A 73 32.25 11.02 12.48
C PRO A 73 30.85 10.50 12.13
N GLU A 74 30.78 9.18 12.16
CA GLU A 74 29.64 8.30 12.19
C GLU A 74 28.76 8.63 13.40
N SER A 75 27.56 9.17 13.16
CA SER A 75 26.55 9.32 14.20
C SER A 75 25.60 8.13 14.16
N LYS A 76 25.83 7.22 15.11
CA LYS A 76 24.99 6.10 15.49
C LYS A 76 23.71 6.60 16.16
N ALA A 77 22.56 6.11 15.71
CA ALA A 77 21.39 5.86 16.56
C ALA A 77 20.63 4.67 15.97
N THR A 78 21.08 3.44 16.24
CA THR A 78 20.62 2.60 17.36
C THR A 78 19.16 2.21 17.23
N THR A 79 18.94 1.14 16.46
CA THR A 79 17.90 0.15 16.71
C THR A 79 18.03 -0.34 18.14
N ASN A 80 17.01 -0.08 18.97
CA ASN A 80 16.71 -0.91 20.13
C ASN A 80 15.21 -1.17 20.14
N GLN A 81 14.86 -2.46 20.11
CA GLN A 81 13.51 -2.93 20.30
C GLN A 81 13.14 -2.79 21.78
N SER A 82 12.15 -1.94 22.07
CA SER A 82 11.33 -2.03 23.28
C SER A 82 9.88 -2.20 22.85
N GLU A 83 9.24 -3.23 23.36
CA GLU A 83 7.83 -3.56 23.16
C GLU A 83 6.90 -2.64 23.99
N SER A 84 7.19 -1.33 24.02
CA SER A 84 6.48 -0.35 24.85
C SER A 84 6.31 0.95 24.10
N GLU A 85 5.06 1.20 23.70
CA GLU A 85 4.53 2.39 23.04
C GLU A 85 5.00 2.64 21.59
N PRO A 86 4.07 2.96 20.67
CA PRO A 86 4.44 3.30 19.30
C PRO A 86 5.26 4.59 19.29
N ARG A 87 6.34 4.62 18.51
CA ARG A 87 7.14 5.84 18.31
C ARG A 87 6.24 6.95 17.81
N LEU A 88 6.32 8.12 18.45
CA LEU A 88 5.63 9.32 18.03
C LEU A 88 6.52 10.05 17.03
N ILE A 89 5.99 10.33 15.85
CA ILE A 89 6.69 10.97 14.73
C ILE A 89 5.94 12.25 14.40
N THR A 90 6.67 13.36 14.28
CA THR A 90 6.09 14.67 13.94
C THR A 90 5.97 14.85 12.43
N ALA A 91 5.16 15.81 11.99
CA ALA A 91 5.05 16.13 10.56
C ALA A 91 6.38 16.66 9.99
N GLU A 92 7.12 17.41 10.80
CA GLU A 92 8.45 17.93 10.46
C GLU A 92 9.44 16.79 10.27
N GLU A 93 9.50 15.85 11.23
CA GLU A 93 10.35 14.67 11.13
C GLU A 93 9.98 13.84 9.89
N LEU A 94 8.69 13.57 9.68
CA LEU A 94 8.22 12.83 8.51
C LEU A 94 8.69 13.49 7.20
N ALA A 95 8.63 14.82 7.10
CA ALA A 95 9.00 15.57 5.90
C ALA A 95 10.50 15.52 5.56
N GLU A 96 11.38 15.14 6.49
CA GLU A 96 12.81 14.95 6.22
C GLU A 96 13.10 13.65 5.46
N HIS A 97 12.21 12.67 5.55
CA HIS A 97 12.38 11.31 5.03
C HIS A 97 11.78 11.16 3.62
N ILE A 98 12.38 11.86 2.65
CA ILE A 98 11.92 11.91 1.24
C ILE A 98 12.91 11.32 0.23
N THR A 99 14.14 10.99 0.63
CA THR A 99 15.20 10.47 -0.25
C THR A 99 15.72 9.13 0.23
N GLU A 100 16.37 8.37 -0.65
CA GLU A 100 16.95 7.05 -0.30
C GLU A 100 17.99 7.16 0.82
N GLU A 101 18.86 8.16 0.76
CA GLU A 101 19.90 8.43 1.78
C GLU A 101 19.31 8.66 3.16
N LYS A 102 18.11 9.27 3.21
CA LYS A 102 17.40 9.54 4.44
C LYS A 102 16.32 8.50 4.75
N GLN A 103 16.14 7.46 3.94
CA GLN A 103 14.93 6.63 3.93
C GLN A 103 13.69 7.41 3.46
N ILE A 104 12.77 6.70 2.81
CA ILE A 104 11.53 7.26 2.28
C ILE A 104 10.40 6.81 3.18
N TRP A 105 9.75 7.75 3.88
CA TRP A 105 8.64 7.46 4.76
C TRP A 105 7.32 7.94 4.15
N LEU A 106 6.21 7.33 4.53
CA LEU A 106 4.88 7.85 4.23
C LEU A 106 3.93 7.61 5.40
N SER A 107 2.90 8.44 5.51
CA SER A 107 1.82 8.23 6.47
C SER A 107 0.47 7.94 5.80
N ILE A 108 -0.26 6.98 6.38
CA ILE A 108 -1.62 6.61 6.02
C ILE A 108 -2.44 6.32 7.27
N LEU A 109 -3.58 7.01 7.42
CA LEU A 109 -4.44 7.04 8.61
C LEU A 109 -3.64 7.28 9.91
N GLY A 110 -2.62 8.13 9.82
CA GLY A 110 -1.72 8.51 10.90
C GLY A 110 -0.73 7.41 11.32
N LYS A 111 -0.66 6.28 10.62
CA LYS A 111 0.41 5.28 10.79
C LYS A 111 1.55 5.61 9.82
N VAL A 112 2.79 5.58 10.29
CA VAL A 112 3.98 5.89 9.49
C VAL A 112 4.72 4.62 9.11
N TYR A 113 5.12 4.51 7.84
CA TYR A 113 5.82 3.36 7.28
C TYR A 113 7.10 3.77 6.55
N ASP A 114 8.17 2.99 6.73
CA ASP A 114 9.36 3.03 5.88
C ASP A 114 9.05 2.29 4.57
N VAL A 115 9.03 3.03 3.47
CA VAL A 115 8.79 2.55 2.11
C VAL A 115 10.03 2.64 1.23
N THR A 116 11.22 2.74 1.81
CA THR A 116 12.50 2.85 1.07
C THR A 116 12.69 1.70 0.07
N THR A 117 12.25 0.48 0.40
CA THR A 117 12.31 -0.67 -0.52
C THR A 117 11.45 -0.47 -1.79
N GLY A 118 10.53 0.49 -1.78
CA GLY A 118 9.69 0.92 -2.90
C GLY A 118 10.23 2.15 -3.62
N MET A 119 11.54 2.43 -3.55
CA MET A 119 12.17 3.62 -4.14
C MET A 119 11.82 3.84 -5.62
N ALA A 120 11.64 2.80 -6.43
CA ALA A 120 11.21 2.95 -7.82
C ALA A 120 9.91 3.77 -7.96
N TYR A 121 9.08 3.78 -6.91
CA TYR A 121 7.73 4.35 -6.89
C TYR A 121 7.63 5.62 -6.05
N TYR A 122 8.28 5.67 -4.89
CA TYR A 122 8.25 6.82 -3.98
C TYR A 122 9.49 7.72 -4.11
N GLY A 123 10.49 7.28 -4.87
CA GLY A 123 11.78 7.95 -4.95
C GLY A 123 11.74 9.29 -5.70
N PRO A 124 12.66 10.20 -5.35
CA PRO A 124 12.64 11.57 -5.85
C PRO A 124 12.87 11.69 -7.37
N LYS A 125 13.56 10.73 -7.99
CA LYS A 125 14.01 10.83 -9.39
C LYS A 125 13.04 10.21 -10.41
N SER A 126 12.28 9.19 -10.03
CA SER A 126 11.52 8.37 -10.99
C SER A 126 10.16 7.87 -10.48
N GLY A 127 9.77 8.26 -9.27
CA GLY A 127 8.56 7.74 -8.64
C GLY A 127 7.29 8.50 -9.02
N SER A 128 6.32 7.82 -9.65
CA SER A 128 4.96 8.35 -9.86
C SER A 128 4.25 8.74 -8.55
N TYR A 129 4.72 8.22 -7.42
CA TYR A 129 4.15 8.41 -6.09
C TYR A 129 5.06 9.19 -5.14
N ARG A 130 6.06 9.87 -5.70
CA ARG A 130 6.94 10.77 -4.94
C ARG A 130 6.19 11.79 -4.09
N PHE A 131 4.97 12.17 -4.48
CA PHE A 131 4.12 13.06 -3.70
C PHE A 131 3.81 12.55 -2.27
N TYR A 132 3.78 11.22 -2.08
CA TYR A 132 3.50 10.61 -0.78
C TYR A 132 4.70 10.56 0.16
N ALA A 133 5.91 10.68 -0.39
CA ALA A 133 7.12 10.68 0.41
C ALA A 133 7.12 11.86 1.39
N GLY A 134 7.32 11.55 2.66
CA GLY A 134 7.40 12.50 3.77
C GLY A 134 6.09 13.23 4.07
N LYS A 135 4.93 12.66 3.73
CA LYS A 135 3.63 13.29 3.96
C LYS A 135 2.57 12.32 4.47
N ASP A 136 1.56 12.91 5.11
CA ASP A 136 0.26 12.26 5.27
C ASP A 136 -0.51 12.33 3.94
N ALA A 137 -0.60 11.19 3.28
CA ALA A 137 -1.24 11.03 1.98
C ALA A 137 -2.60 10.32 2.09
N SER A 138 -3.15 10.18 3.31
CA SER A 138 -4.34 9.38 3.57
C SER A 138 -5.50 9.62 2.60
N PRO A 139 -5.91 10.86 2.29
CA PRO A 139 -7.01 11.07 1.35
C PRO A 139 -6.60 10.82 -0.10
N CYS A 140 -5.34 11.02 -0.47
CA CYS A 140 -4.90 10.79 -1.84
C CYS A 140 -5.08 9.33 -2.29
N PHE A 141 -5.02 8.36 -1.36
CA PHE A 141 -5.18 6.93 -1.66
C PHE A 141 -6.52 6.55 -2.28
N SER A 142 -7.58 7.34 -2.07
CA SER A 142 -8.90 7.09 -2.68
C SER A 142 -9.40 8.26 -3.54
N SER A 143 -8.98 9.50 -3.28
CA SER A 143 -9.43 10.64 -4.10
C SER A 143 -8.78 10.70 -5.49
N GLY A 144 -7.62 10.06 -5.69
CA GLY A 144 -6.87 10.18 -6.94
C GLY A 144 -6.14 11.52 -7.11
N LYS A 145 -6.28 12.45 -6.15
CA LYS A 145 -5.66 13.77 -6.23
C LYS A 145 -4.32 13.79 -5.51
N ASN A 146 -3.25 13.55 -6.26
CA ASN A 146 -1.87 13.55 -5.76
C ASN A 146 -1.27 14.97 -5.67
N ASN A 147 -2.00 15.87 -4.99
CA ASN A 147 -1.60 17.26 -4.80
C ASN A 147 -1.92 17.73 -3.36
N ALA A 148 -1.46 18.93 -3.00
CA ALA A 148 -1.64 19.47 -1.65
C ALA A 148 -3.12 19.63 -1.25
N GLU A 149 -3.99 19.91 -2.22
CA GLU A 149 -5.44 20.02 -2.00
C GLU A 149 -6.05 18.66 -1.65
N GLY A 150 -5.70 17.62 -2.40
CA GLY A 150 -6.12 16.24 -2.15
C GLY A 150 -5.68 15.75 -0.77
N ALA A 151 -4.44 16.05 -0.36
CA ALA A 151 -3.95 15.70 0.97
C ALA A 151 -4.67 16.45 2.10
N ALA A 152 -5.24 17.63 1.82
CA ALA A 152 -5.96 18.44 2.79
C ALA A 152 -7.43 18.02 2.98
N GLU A 153 -7.98 17.15 2.11
CA GLU A 153 -9.39 16.74 2.16
C GLU A 153 -9.78 16.15 3.55
N ALA A 154 -11.04 16.39 3.93
CA ALA A 154 -11.62 15.95 5.20
C ALA A 154 -12.25 14.55 5.04
N LEU A 155 -11.53 13.52 5.46
CA LEU A 155 -11.97 12.12 5.36
C LEU A 155 -13.28 11.85 6.14
N GLU A 156 -13.50 12.57 7.24
CA GLU A 156 -14.70 12.44 8.07
C GLU A 156 -16.00 12.73 7.31
N GLU A 157 -15.95 13.54 6.26
CA GLU A 157 -17.10 13.91 5.42
C GLU A 157 -17.36 12.90 4.30
N TRP A 158 -16.42 11.98 4.05
CA TRP A 158 -16.53 11.04 2.94
C TRP A 158 -17.54 9.93 3.18
N GLU A 159 -18.04 9.38 2.07
CA GLU A 159 -18.85 8.17 2.08
C GLU A 159 -18.02 6.96 2.51
N GLY A 160 -18.66 6.01 3.19
CA GLY A 160 -18.00 4.80 3.70
C GLY A 160 -17.25 3.99 2.63
N LYS A 161 -17.68 4.01 1.36
CA LYS A 161 -16.97 3.30 0.28
C LYS A 161 -15.58 3.87 -0.02
N LYS A 162 -15.45 5.20 -0.08
CA LYS A 162 -14.15 5.88 -0.24
C LYS A 162 -13.26 5.65 0.97
N LEU A 163 -13.83 5.75 2.17
CA LEU A 163 -13.11 5.47 3.42
C LEU A 163 -12.63 4.01 3.49
N LEU A 164 -13.44 3.06 3.01
CA LEU A 164 -13.06 1.66 2.90
C LEU A 164 -11.84 1.47 1.98
N ALA A 165 -11.73 2.23 0.89
CA ALA A 165 -10.54 2.15 0.03
C ALA A 165 -9.29 2.61 0.77
N VAL A 166 -9.35 3.72 1.52
CA VAL A 166 -8.23 4.19 2.35
C VAL A 166 -7.87 3.18 3.45
N LEU A 167 -8.87 2.56 4.08
CA LEU A 167 -8.67 1.51 5.08
C LEU A 167 -7.96 0.27 4.49
N GLU A 168 -8.39 -0.19 3.32
CA GLU A 168 -7.74 -1.33 2.63
C GLU A 168 -6.29 -1.02 2.26
N TRP A 169 -5.99 0.22 1.85
CA TRP A 169 -4.62 0.69 1.65
C TRP A 169 -3.82 0.69 2.96
N SER A 170 -4.40 1.16 4.07
CA SER A 170 -3.74 1.15 5.37
C SER A 170 -3.41 -0.28 5.82
N GLU A 171 -4.37 -1.20 5.70
CA GLU A 171 -4.16 -2.63 5.98
C GLU A 171 -3.10 -3.25 5.06
N PHE A 172 -3.00 -2.79 3.82
CA PHE A 172 -1.98 -3.23 2.89
C PHE A 172 -0.58 -2.88 3.40
N TYR A 173 -0.33 -1.62 3.78
CA TYR A 173 0.97 -1.19 4.31
C TYR A 173 1.31 -1.90 5.62
N GLU A 174 0.32 -2.08 6.50
CA GLU A 174 0.48 -2.82 7.76
C GLU A 174 0.89 -4.28 7.56
N LYS A 175 0.33 -4.94 6.54
CA LYS A 175 0.60 -6.35 6.23
C LYS A 175 1.69 -6.52 5.17
N HIS A 176 2.40 -5.44 4.81
CA HIS A 176 3.40 -5.50 3.76
C HIS A 176 4.69 -6.17 4.27
N GLU A 177 5.26 -7.08 3.48
CA GLU A 177 6.42 -7.87 3.92
C GLU A 177 7.71 -7.05 4.05
N THR A 178 7.84 -5.98 3.25
CA THR A 178 9.09 -5.19 3.20
C THR A 178 8.96 -3.78 3.76
N TYR A 179 7.73 -3.30 3.98
CA TYR A 179 7.53 -1.97 4.57
C TYR A 179 7.48 -2.11 6.07
N LYS A 180 8.25 -1.27 6.76
CA LYS A 180 8.37 -1.36 8.21
C LYS A 180 7.47 -0.31 8.84
N TYR A 181 6.61 -0.74 9.76
CA TYR A 181 5.90 0.20 10.61
C TYR A 181 6.89 0.92 11.52
N LEU A 182 6.86 2.25 11.52
CA LEU A 182 7.79 3.08 12.28
C LEU A 182 7.14 3.69 13.50
N GLY A 183 5.84 4.04 13.44
CA GLY A 183 5.19 4.78 14.51
C GLY A 183 3.90 5.47 14.10
N LEU A 184 3.44 6.36 14.98
CA LEU A 184 2.25 7.20 14.80
C LEU A 184 2.64 8.63 14.46
N LEU A 185 1.91 9.22 13.53
CA LEU A 185 2.02 10.64 13.18
C LEU A 185 1.24 11.47 14.19
N VAL A 186 1.95 12.11 15.13
CA VAL A 186 1.36 12.97 16.16
C VAL A 186 1.06 14.37 15.63
N GLY A 187 0.09 15.04 16.25
CA GLY A 187 -0.39 16.34 15.77
C GLY A 187 -1.10 16.25 14.41
N SER A 188 -1.53 15.04 14.02
CA SER A 188 -2.29 14.80 12.80
C SER A 188 -3.79 14.88 13.07
N LYS A 189 -4.61 14.80 12.02
CA LYS A 189 -6.07 14.70 12.15
C LYS A 189 -6.50 13.44 12.91
N TYR A 190 -5.62 12.43 12.98
CA TYR A 190 -5.94 11.09 13.49
C TYR A 190 -5.42 10.82 14.91
N TYR A 191 -4.29 11.43 15.26
CA TYR A 191 -3.66 11.27 16.58
C TYR A 191 -3.26 12.63 17.14
N ASP A 192 -3.51 12.81 18.43
CA ASP A 192 -3.06 13.99 19.17
C ASP A 192 -1.53 13.97 19.42
N GLU A 193 -1.02 14.99 20.10
CA GLU A 193 0.40 15.10 20.47
C GLU A 193 0.88 13.96 21.38
N GLY A 194 -0.03 13.31 22.12
CA GLY A 194 0.25 12.18 22.99
C GLY A 194 0.09 10.82 22.29
N GLY A 195 -0.22 10.79 21.00
CA GLY A 195 -0.48 9.55 20.26
C GLY A 195 -1.84 8.91 20.54
N ASN A 196 -2.77 9.62 21.20
CA ASN A 196 -4.12 9.13 21.42
C ASN A 196 -4.99 9.35 20.17
N GLU A 197 -5.87 8.38 19.91
CA GLU A 197 -6.79 8.45 18.79
C GLU A 197 -7.80 9.59 18.95
N THR A 198 -7.90 10.44 17.93
CA THR A 198 -8.90 11.52 17.87
C THR A 198 -10.30 10.97 17.60
N GLU A 199 -11.33 11.77 17.89
CA GLU A 199 -12.72 11.43 17.55
C GLU A 199 -12.90 11.29 16.02
N VAL A 200 -12.20 12.12 15.25
CA VAL A 200 -12.18 12.06 13.78
C VAL A 200 -11.74 10.70 13.29
N ARG A 201 -10.65 10.15 13.87
CA ARG A 201 -10.17 8.81 13.51
C ARG A 201 -11.21 7.73 13.81
N LYS A 202 -11.89 7.80 14.96
CA LYS A 202 -12.93 6.83 15.34
C LYS A 202 -14.11 6.87 14.37
N ILE A 203 -14.54 8.06 13.95
CA ILE A 203 -15.61 8.23 12.97
C ILE A 203 -15.21 7.62 11.62
N ILE A 204 -14.00 7.94 11.15
CA ILE A 204 -13.47 7.43 9.87
C ILE A 204 -13.40 5.90 9.89
N MET A 205 -12.80 5.33 10.95
CA MET A 205 -12.66 3.89 11.10
C MET A 205 -14.01 3.19 11.23
N GLY A 206 -14.96 3.76 11.98
CA GLY A 206 -16.32 3.23 12.10
C GLY A 206 -17.04 3.18 10.76
N LYS A 207 -17.06 4.29 10.01
CA LYS A 207 -17.67 4.34 8.66
C LYS A 207 -17.01 3.38 7.68
N ALA A 208 -15.68 3.26 7.73
CA ALA A 208 -14.94 2.37 6.85
C ALA A 208 -15.24 0.88 7.16
N GLU A 209 -15.30 0.51 8.44
CA GLU A 209 -15.60 -0.86 8.85
C GLU A 209 -17.06 -1.24 8.56
N GLU A 210 -18.01 -0.33 8.77
CA GLU A 210 -19.41 -0.52 8.35
C GLU A 210 -19.50 -0.77 6.84
N ALA A 211 -18.82 0.04 6.04
CA ALA A 211 -18.77 -0.13 4.59
C ALA A 211 -18.12 -1.46 4.19
N LYS A 212 -17.09 -1.91 4.92
CA LYS A 212 -16.44 -3.21 4.73
C LYS A 212 -17.42 -4.36 4.92
N VAL A 213 -18.18 -4.34 6.01
CA VAL A 213 -19.18 -5.37 6.31
C VAL A 213 -20.26 -5.43 5.23
N VAL A 214 -20.75 -4.27 4.78
CA VAL A 214 -21.73 -4.17 3.69
C VAL A 214 -21.14 -4.72 2.38
N ALA A 215 -19.90 -4.34 2.05
CA ALA A 215 -19.22 -4.79 0.84
C ALA A 215 -18.99 -6.31 0.84
N GLU A 216 -18.54 -6.89 1.95
CA GLU A 216 -18.33 -8.34 2.07
C GLU A 216 -19.63 -9.13 1.99
N ARG A 217 -20.71 -8.66 2.62
CA ARG A 217 -22.05 -9.26 2.48
C ARG A 217 -22.51 -9.27 1.03
N ALA A 218 -22.40 -8.14 0.34
CA ALA A 218 -22.77 -8.03 -1.07
C ALA A 218 -21.90 -8.94 -1.97
N LYS A 219 -20.60 -9.06 -1.69
CA LYS A 219 -19.70 -10.00 -2.41
C LYS A 219 -20.11 -11.45 -2.19
N GLU A 220 -20.46 -11.84 -0.97
CA GLU A 220 -20.88 -13.20 -0.66
C GLU A 220 -22.21 -13.57 -1.35
N GLU A 221 -23.17 -12.66 -1.35
CA GLU A 221 -24.45 -12.81 -2.06
C GLU A 221 -24.24 -12.95 -3.58
N LYS A 222 -23.43 -12.07 -4.18
CA LYS A 222 -23.05 -12.18 -5.60
C LYS A 222 -22.36 -13.51 -5.92
N LYS A 223 -21.48 -14.00 -5.04
CA LYS A 223 -20.80 -15.29 -5.18
C LYS A 223 -21.80 -16.46 -5.13
N LYS A 224 -22.72 -16.46 -4.17
CA LYS A 224 -23.80 -17.47 -4.05
C LYS A 224 -24.68 -17.49 -5.30
N ALA A 225 -25.14 -16.33 -5.76
CA ALA A 225 -25.95 -16.20 -6.97
C ALA A 225 -25.21 -16.70 -8.22
N ARG A 226 -23.91 -16.40 -8.36
CA ARG A 226 -23.08 -16.90 -9.47
C ARG A 226 -22.92 -18.42 -9.43
N LEU A 227 -22.73 -19.01 -8.26
CA LEU A 227 -22.63 -20.47 -8.09
C LEU A 227 -23.96 -21.16 -8.42
N GLU A 228 -25.07 -20.62 -7.96
CA GLU A 228 -26.40 -21.14 -8.27
C GLU A 228 -26.69 -21.09 -9.78
N LYS A 229 -26.37 -19.96 -10.43
CA LYS A 229 -26.51 -19.81 -11.89
C LYS A 229 -25.65 -20.82 -12.65
N LYS A 230 -24.41 -21.05 -12.22
CA LYS A 230 -23.52 -22.07 -12.81
C LYS A 230 -24.09 -23.47 -12.66
N LYS A 231 -24.63 -23.81 -11.47
CA LYS A 231 -25.23 -25.12 -11.20
C LYS A 231 -26.46 -25.37 -12.09
N LYS A 232 -27.38 -24.40 -12.19
CA LYS A 232 -28.56 -24.49 -13.07
C LYS A 232 -28.17 -24.69 -14.54
N LEU A 233 -27.16 -23.95 -15.02
CA LEU A 233 -26.68 -24.09 -16.40
C LEU A 233 -26.05 -25.48 -16.66
N GLN A 234 -25.35 -26.04 -15.68
CA GLN A 234 -24.77 -27.37 -15.79
C GLN A 234 -25.86 -28.45 -15.85
N GLU A 235 -26.85 -28.39 -14.96
CA GLU A 235 -27.99 -29.31 -14.94
C GLU A 235 -28.78 -29.27 -16.26
N GLU A 236 -28.97 -28.07 -16.84
CA GLU A 236 -29.63 -27.92 -18.14
C GLU A 236 -28.82 -28.54 -19.29
N ARG A 237 -27.49 -28.35 -19.29
CA ARG A 237 -26.60 -28.98 -20.28
C ARG A 237 -26.61 -30.50 -20.19
N GLU A 238 -26.62 -31.05 -18.98
CA GLU A 238 -26.70 -32.50 -18.76
C GLU A 238 -28.05 -33.07 -19.20
N LYS A 239 -29.16 -32.39 -18.93
CA LYS A 239 -30.50 -32.76 -19.43
C LYS A 239 -30.56 -32.75 -20.96
N LYS A 240 -30.01 -31.71 -21.61
CA LYS A 240 -29.97 -31.63 -23.09
C LYS A 240 -29.15 -32.77 -23.71
N LYS A 241 -28.01 -33.13 -23.11
CA LYS A 241 -27.20 -34.27 -23.57
C LYS A 241 -27.93 -35.61 -23.43
N LYS A 242 -28.67 -35.82 -22.34
CA LYS A 242 -29.45 -37.05 -22.12
C LYS A 242 -30.64 -37.19 -23.07
N ASN A 243 -31.22 -36.10 -23.55
CA ASN A 243 -32.35 -36.14 -24.48
C ASN A 243 -31.92 -36.28 -25.96
N GLN A 244 -30.62 -36.19 -26.26
CA GLN A 244 -30.06 -36.33 -27.61
C GLN A 244 -29.32 -37.67 -27.84
N ALA A 245 -29.21 -38.49 -26.80
CA ALA A 245 -28.65 -39.85 -26.83
C ALA A 245 -29.78 -40.87 -26.74
#